data_AF-A0A0T5ZJS7-F1
#
_entry.id   AF-A0A0T5ZJS7-F1
#
_cell.length_a   1.000
_cell.length_b   1.000
_cell.length_c   1.000
_cell.angle_alpha   90.00
_cell.angle_beta   90.00
_cell.angle_gamma   90.00
#
_symmetry.space_group_name_H-M   'P 1'
#
loop_
_entity.id
_entity.type
_entity.pdbx_description
1 polymer ?
#
loop_
_entity_poly.entity_id
_entity_poly.type
_entity_poly.pdbx_seq_one_letter_code
_entity_poly.pdbx_strand_id
1 'polypeptide(L)'
;DPHLALACNGHQEITLTARLGVDDGLVCPDSPPLLLWTYEPSWFDPCSMLPSLTPLDGDPDPGYFRVRLDPAIEGETLSVFGGDLENWTTVEVTGQYDHPAARTCRAKAEPDGEQPPRPEVVVLGCRSQFVVTSIHVADQP
;
A
#
# COMPACT_ATOMS: atom_id res chain seq x y z
N ASP A 1 -10.19 2.35 -9.20
CA ASP A 1 -10.71 3.18 -8.09
C ASP A 1 -10.63 2.36 -6.80
N PRO A 2 -9.87 2.80 -5.80
CA PRO A 2 -9.70 2.08 -4.53
C PRO A 2 -10.97 2.00 -3.68
N HIS A 3 -11.88 2.98 -3.76
CA HIS A 3 -13.15 2.92 -3.04
C HIS A 3 -14.11 1.89 -3.65
N LEU A 4 -14.10 1.76 -4.98
CA LEU A 4 -14.85 0.70 -5.65
C LEU A 4 -14.29 -0.68 -5.27
N ALA A 5 -12.95 -0.83 -5.24
CA ALA A 5 -12.32 -2.07 -4.82
C ALA A 5 -12.66 -2.44 -3.37
N LEU A 6 -12.67 -1.46 -2.45
CA LEU A 6 -13.13 -1.63 -1.08
C LEU A 6 -14.61 -2.08 -1.02
N ALA A 7 -15.50 -1.44 -1.79
CA ALA A 7 -16.91 -1.80 -1.78
C ALA A 7 -17.16 -3.23 -2.29
N CYS A 8 -16.37 -3.69 -3.27
CA CYS A 8 -16.51 -5.03 -3.84
C CYS A 8 -15.81 -6.12 -3.01
N ASN A 9 -14.61 -5.83 -2.49
CA ASN A 9 -13.70 -6.84 -1.94
C ASN A 9 -13.30 -6.60 -0.47
N GLY A 10 -13.85 -5.59 0.22
CA GLY A 10 -13.50 -5.26 1.60
C GLY A 10 -13.81 -6.32 2.66
N HIS A 11 -14.42 -7.44 2.27
CA HIS A 11 -14.73 -8.55 3.16
C HIS A 11 -13.98 -9.84 2.80
N GLN A 12 -13.02 -9.75 1.88
CA GLN A 12 -12.32 -10.89 1.33
C GLN A 12 -10.81 -10.69 1.45
N GLU A 13 -10.15 -11.77 1.86
CA GLU A 13 -8.71 -11.93 1.66
C GLU A 13 -8.48 -12.43 0.22
N ILE A 14 -7.50 -11.84 -0.45
CA ILE A 14 -7.17 -12.07 -1.85
C ILE A 14 -5.75 -12.59 -1.91
N THR A 15 -5.58 -13.75 -2.55
CA THR A 15 -4.27 -14.30 -2.91
C THR A 15 -4.05 -14.16 -4.41
N LEU A 16 -2.90 -13.64 -4.81
CA LEU A 16 -2.53 -13.47 -6.21
C LEU A 16 -1.03 -13.64 -6.43
N THR A 17 -0.67 -14.13 -7.62
CA THR A 17 0.71 -14.15 -8.08
C THR A 17 0.99 -12.89 -8.90
N ALA A 18 2.03 -12.15 -8.54
CA ALA A 18 2.40 -10.89 -9.17
C ALA A 18 3.91 -10.67 -9.09
N ARG A 19 4.41 -9.69 -9.83
CA ARG A 19 5.77 -9.17 -9.59
C ARG A 19 5.70 -8.09 -8.52
N LEU A 20 6.58 -8.20 -7.53
CA LEU A 20 6.75 -7.24 -6.45
C LEU A 20 8.07 -6.50 -6.63
N GLY A 21 7.99 -5.18 -6.59
CA GLY A 21 9.17 -4.34 -6.50
C GLY A 21 8.91 -3.07 -5.73
N VAL A 22 9.99 -2.39 -5.36
CA VAL A 22 9.94 -1.06 -4.74
C VAL A 22 10.49 -0.08 -5.77
N ASP A 23 9.69 0.91 -6.14
CA ASP A 23 10.16 2.01 -6.99
C ASP A 23 11.14 2.87 -6.20
N ASP A 24 12.27 3.23 -6.81
CA ASP A 24 13.33 4.02 -6.19
C ASP A 24 12.89 5.50 -6.10
N GLY A 25 12.10 5.81 -5.08
CA GLY A 25 11.68 7.17 -4.80
C GLY A 25 10.66 7.27 -3.67
N LEU A 26 10.70 8.39 -2.93
CA LEU A 26 9.59 8.76 -2.06
C LEU A 26 8.43 9.17 -2.96
N VAL A 27 7.46 8.28 -3.16
CA VAL A 27 6.30 8.57 -4.01
C VAL A 27 5.14 9.06 -3.17
N CYS A 28 5.00 10.38 -3.11
CA CYS A 28 3.86 11.02 -2.47
C CYS A 28 2.87 11.42 -3.58
N PRO A 29 1.60 11.00 -3.53
CA PRO A 29 0.66 11.26 -4.63
C PRO A 29 0.47 12.76 -4.82
N ASP A 30 0.83 13.32 -5.99
CA ASP A 30 0.80 14.77 -6.31
C ASP A 30 -0.58 15.46 -6.17
N SER A 31 -1.63 14.72 -5.82
CA SER A 31 -3.00 15.21 -5.72
C SER A 31 -3.35 15.61 -4.28
N PRO A 32 -3.55 16.90 -3.97
CA PRO A 32 -4.10 17.34 -2.69
C PRO A 32 -5.52 16.76 -2.48
N PRO A 33 -5.95 16.52 -1.22
CA PRO A 33 -5.62 17.30 -0.02
C PRO A 33 -4.90 16.54 1.11
N LEU A 34 -4.44 15.30 0.89
CA LEU A 34 -3.98 14.43 1.98
C LEU A 34 -2.45 14.37 2.18
N LEU A 35 -1.69 15.07 1.34
CA LEU A 35 -0.22 15.06 1.31
C LEU A 35 0.48 15.65 2.54
N LEU A 36 -0.21 16.45 3.34
CA LEU A 36 0.41 17.16 4.47
C LEU A 36 0.28 16.41 5.80
N TRP A 37 -0.46 15.30 5.84
CA TRP A 37 -0.84 14.68 7.10
C TRP A 37 -0.06 13.41 7.33
N THR A 38 0.66 13.34 8.45
CA THR A 38 1.19 12.07 8.95
C THR A 38 0.04 11.21 9.49
N TYR A 39 0.05 9.90 9.26
CA TYR A 39 -1.01 9.00 9.76
C TYR A 39 -0.53 8.12 10.91
N GLU A 40 -1.48 7.67 11.73
CA GLU A 40 -1.29 6.56 12.66
C GLU A 40 -2.28 5.43 12.38
N PRO A 41 -1.83 4.16 12.31
CA PRO A 41 -0.42 3.77 12.42
C PRO A 41 0.40 4.20 11.18
N SER A 42 1.69 4.45 11.37
CA SER A 42 2.55 5.15 10.38
C SER A 42 2.76 4.40 9.07
N TRP A 43 2.53 3.10 9.03
CA TRP A 43 2.62 2.31 7.80
C TRP A 43 1.45 2.57 6.83
N PHE A 44 0.39 3.30 7.25
CA PHE A 44 -0.65 3.84 6.34
C PHE A 44 -0.27 5.20 5.73
N ASP A 45 0.90 5.77 6.05
CA ASP A 45 1.29 7.10 5.60
C ASP A 45 1.38 7.20 4.06
N PRO A 46 0.59 8.06 3.38
CA PRO A 46 0.59 8.20 1.93
C PRO A 46 1.95 8.58 1.34
N CYS A 47 2.87 9.11 2.15
CA CYS A 47 4.20 9.56 1.74
C CYS A 47 5.27 8.59 2.28
N SER A 48 5.26 7.36 1.76
CA SER A 48 6.24 6.31 2.11
C SER A 48 6.75 5.61 0.86
N MET A 49 7.95 5.01 0.94
CA MET A 49 8.36 4.01 -0.05
C MET A 49 7.36 2.86 0.00
N LEU A 50 6.59 2.70 -1.08
CA LEU A 50 5.57 1.67 -1.15
C LEU A 50 5.97 0.58 -2.13
N PRO A 51 5.92 -0.69 -1.72
CA PRO A 51 5.97 -1.78 -2.67
C PRO A 51 4.80 -1.65 -3.66
N SER A 52 5.10 -2.02 -4.89
CA SER A 52 4.16 -2.07 -5.99
C SER A 52 4.05 -3.49 -6.50
N LEU A 53 2.83 -3.87 -6.85
CA LEU A 53 2.52 -5.13 -7.48
C LEU A 53 2.09 -4.89 -8.92
N THR A 54 2.63 -5.65 -9.85
CA THR A 54 2.18 -5.66 -11.25
C THR A 54 1.78 -7.08 -11.67
N PRO A 55 0.74 -7.24 -12.51
CA PRO A 55 0.40 -8.54 -13.09
C PRO A 55 1.59 -9.19 -13.79
N LEU A 56 1.61 -10.53 -13.85
CA LEU A 56 2.63 -11.28 -14.60
C LEU A 56 2.56 -10.99 -16.10
N ASP A 57 1.34 -10.89 -16.62
CA ASP A 57 1.02 -10.65 -18.02
C ASP A 57 0.51 -9.20 -18.17
N GLY A 58 1.42 -8.22 -18.18
CA GLY A 58 1.06 -6.81 -18.37
C GLY A 58 2.27 -5.93 -18.60
N ASP A 59 2.09 -4.84 -19.36
CA ASP A 59 3.07 -3.77 -19.37
C ASP A 59 3.10 -3.13 -17.97
N PRO A 60 4.29 -2.99 -17.35
CA PRO A 60 4.41 -2.41 -16.02
C PRO A 60 3.89 -0.97 -15.98
N ASP A 61 3.84 -0.27 -17.11
CA ASP A 61 3.31 1.08 -17.24
C ASP A 61 1.96 1.09 -17.98
N PRO A 62 0.85 1.59 -17.41
CA PRO A 62 0.65 2.10 -16.04
C PRO A 62 0.10 1.02 -15.08
N GLY A 63 0.45 -0.25 -15.30
CA GLY A 63 -0.23 -1.44 -14.75
C GLY A 63 0.08 -1.83 -13.30
N TYR A 64 0.90 -1.07 -12.57
CA TYR A 64 1.22 -1.40 -11.18
C TYR A 64 0.22 -0.79 -10.18
N PHE A 65 -0.09 -1.54 -9.11
CA PHE A 65 -0.88 -1.05 -7.98
C PHE A 65 -0.05 -1.04 -6.70
N ARG A 66 -0.07 0.09 -5.99
CA ARG A 66 0.69 0.28 -4.74
C ARG A 66 -0.03 -0.41 -3.59
N VAL A 67 0.75 -1.05 -2.72
CA VAL A 67 0.22 -1.78 -1.56
C VAL A 67 0.87 -1.34 -0.27
N ARG A 68 0.15 -1.52 0.83
CA ARG A 68 0.70 -1.44 2.18
C ARG A 68 1.15 -2.82 2.62
N LEU A 69 2.15 -2.86 3.48
CA LEU A 69 2.52 -4.10 4.16
C LEU A 69 2.03 -4.02 5.59
N ASP A 70 1.52 -5.13 6.10
CA ASP A 70 1.37 -5.29 7.53
C ASP A 70 2.77 -5.23 8.18
N PRO A 71 2.96 -4.49 9.28
CA PRO A 71 4.24 -4.44 10.00
C PRO A 71 4.83 -5.81 10.37
N ALA A 72 4.01 -6.85 10.47
CA ALA A 72 4.48 -8.23 10.66
C ALA A 72 5.34 -8.75 9.49
N ILE A 73 5.22 -8.18 8.29
CA ILE A 73 5.96 -8.55 7.07
C ILE A 73 7.14 -7.62 6.78
N GLU A 74 7.09 -6.36 7.22
CA GLU A 74 8.13 -5.34 6.98
C GLU A 74 9.48 -5.68 7.64
N GLY A 75 9.47 -6.44 8.75
CA GLY A 75 10.63 -6.65 9.61
C GLY A 75 11.79 -7.50 9.05
N GLU A 76 11.59 -8.27 7.97
CA GLU A 76 12.61 -9.23 7.49
C GLU A 76 12.97 -9.16 5.99
N THR A 77 12.21 -8.49 5.10
CA THR A 77 12.19 -8.98 3.70
C THR A 77 12.21 -7.96 2.55
N LEU A 78 12.12 -6.66 2.79
CA LEU A 78 11.95 -5.70 1.67
C LEU A 78 13.20 -5.35 0.87
N SER A 79 14.38 -5.42 1.50
CA SER A 79 15.66 -5.12 0.84
C SER A 79 16.00 -6.07 -0.31
N VAL A 80 15.30 -7.20 -0.40
CA VAL A 80 15.48 -8.22 -1.45
C VAL A 80 14.65 -7.91 -2.71
N PHE A 81 13.70 -6.96 -2.64
CA PHE A 81 12.76 -6.65 -3.72
C PHE A 81 13.04 -5.31 -4.42
N GLY A 82 14.21 -4.70 -4.19
CA GLY A 82 14.62 -3.45 -4.84
C GLY A 82 15.27 -3.68 -6.21
N GLY A 83 15.06 -2.76 -7.15
CA GLY A 83 15.70 -2.75 -8.46
C GLY A 83 14.79 -2.24 -9.60
N ASP A 84 15.38 -2.09 -10.79
CA ASP A 84 14.66 -1.75 -12.02
C ASP A 84 13.47 -2.70 -12.25
N LEU A 85 12.42 -2.23 -12.96
CA LEU A 85 11.21 -3.02 -13.30
C LEU A 85 11.51 -4.42 -13.85
N GLU A 86 12.65 -4.59 -14.54
CA GLU A 86 13.12 -5.86 -15.12
C GLU A 86 13.55 -6.89 -14.06
N ASN A 87 13.87 -6.44 -12.84
CA ASN A 87 14.38 -7.26 -11.74
C ASN A 87 13.35 -7.51 -10.63
N TRP A 88 12.08 -7.16 -10.85
CA TRP A 88 11.03 -7.38 -9.85
C TRP A 88 10.79 -8.87 -9.63
N THR A 89 10.75 -9.28 -8.36
CA THR A 89 10.63 -10.69 -7.97
C THR A 89 9.20 -11.18 -8.12
N THR A 90 9.03 -12.40 -8.64
CA THR A 90 7.70 -13.02 -8.71
C THR A 90 7.34 -13.60 -7.35
N VAL A 91 6.23 -13.12 -6.81
CA VAL A 91 5.72 -13.48 -5.50
C VAL A 91 4.26 -13.92 -5.57
N GLU A 92 3.88 -14.83 -4.70
CA GLU A 92 2.50 -15.01 -4.28
C GLU A 92 2.26 -14.15 -3.05
N VAL A 93 1.32 -13.20 -3.15
CA VAL A 93 0.94 -12.33 -2.04
C VAL A 93 -0.45 -12.66 -1.58
N THR A 94 -0.67 -12.54 -0.27
CA THR A 94 -1.99 -12.55 0.33
C THR A 94 -2.22 -11.20 1.02
N GLY A 95 -3.39 -10.62 0.81
CA GLY A 95 -3.75 -9.34 1.40
C GLY A 95 -5.23 -9.05 1.32
N GLN A 96 -5.63 -7.88 1.81
CA GLN A 96 -7.04 -7.48 1.88
C GLN A 96 -7.22 -5.96 1.85
N TYR A 97 -8.38 -5.53 1.34
CA TYR A 97 -8.91 -4.21 1.66
C TYR A 97 -9.57 -4.23 3.06
N ASP A 98 -9.90 -3.07 3.63
CA ASP A 98 -10.53 -2.96 4.96
C ASP A 98 -9.77 -3.66 6.10
N HIS A 99 -8.44 -3.57 6.10
CA HIS A 99 -7.62 -4.15 7.16
C HIS A 99 -8.08 -3.66 8.56
N PRO A 100 -8.15 -4.50 9.61
CA PRO A 100 -8.65 -4.09 10.92
C PRO A 100 -7.99 -2.84 11.51
N ALA A 101 -6.68 -2.67 11.28
CA ALA A 101 -5.93 -1.50 11.73
C ALA A 101 -6.39 -0.17 11.09
N ALA A 102 -7.01 -0.21 9.91
CA ALA A 102 -7.54 0.97 9.23
C ALA A 102 -8.69 1.63 10.00
N ARG A 103 -9.39 0.89 10.87
CA ARG A 103 -10.48 1.42 11.70
C ARG A 103 -9.99 2.37 12.80
N THR A 104 -8.72 2.24 13.16
CA THR A 104 -8.04 3.12 14.12
C THR A 104 -7.17 4.16 13.43
N CYS A 105 -7.24 4.24 12.09
CA CYS A 105 -6.45 5.16 11.31
C CYS A 105 -6.81 6.61 11.64
N ARG A 106 -5.81 7.46 11.86
CA ARG A 106 -6.02 8.89 12.13
C ARG A 106 -4.89 9.74 11.55
N ALA A 107 -5.22 10.95 11.13
CA ALA A 107 -4.23 11.96 10.80
C ALA A 107 -3.71 12.57 12.11
N LYS A 108 -2.39 12.73 12.24
CA LYS A 108 -1.76 13.50 13.32
C LYS A 108 -1.99 14.99 13.07
N ALA A 109 -2.19 15.77 14.12
CA ALA A 109 -2.20 17.22 13.97
C ALA A 109 -0.78 17.70 13.63
N GLU A 110 -0.63 18.51 12.58
CA GLU A 110 0.64 19.13 12.22
C GLU A 110 0.88 20.38 13.08
N PRO A 111 2.14 20.79 13.31
CA PRO A 111 2.49 21.90 14.21
C PRO A 111 1.88 23.25 13.83
N ASP A 112 1.53 23.40 12.55
CA ASP A 112 1.20 24.67 11.92
C ASP A 112 -0.24 25.13 12.21
N GLY A 113 -0.98 24.35 12.99
CA GLY A 113 -2.35 24.66 13.42
C GLY A 113 -3.42 24.37 12.38
N GLU A 114 -3.07 23.69 11.28
CA GLU A 114 -4.05 23.18 10.34
C GLU A 114 -4.97 22.17 11.02
N GLN A 115 -6.24 22.16 10.62
CA GLN A 115 -7.19 21.19 11.14
C GLN A 115 -7.07 19.89 10.34
N PRO A 116 -6.88 18.73 10.98
CA PRO A 116 -6.78 17.47 10.26
C PRO A 116 -8.08 17.16 9.50
N PRO A 117 -8.01 16.34 8.44
CA PRO A 117 -9.20 15.87 7.75
C PRO A 117 -10.16 15.19 8.71
N ARG A 118 -11.45 15.19 8.37
CA ARG A 118 -12.47 14.56 9.22
C ARG A 118 -12.10 13.09 9.47
N PRO A 119 -12.24 12.57 10.71
CA PRO A 119 -11.84 11.20 11.02
C PRO A 119 -12.46 10.14 10.11
N GLU A 120 -13.73 10.31 9.72
CA GLU A 120 -14.42 9.39 8.82
C GLU A 120 -13.79 9.32 7.41
N VAL A 121 -13.23 10.43 6.93
CA VAL A 121 -12.53 10.49 5.63
C VAL A 121 -11.18 9.80 5.73
N VAL A 122 -10.47 10.00 6.85
CA VAL A 122 -9.19 9.33 7.10
C VAL A 122 -9.39 7.81 7.17
N VAL A 123 -10.35 7.35 7.97
CA VAL A 123 -10.66 5.92 8.10
C VAL A 123 -11.07 5.34 6.75
N LEU A 124 -11.92 6.02 5.97
CA LEU A 124 -12.30 5.56 4.63
C LEU A 124 -11.07 5.43 3.71
N GLY A 125 -10.17 6.42 3.73
CA GLY A 125 -8.93 6.41 2.98
C GLY A 125 -8.07 5.19 3.32
N CYS A 126 -7.82 4.93 4.61
CA CYS A 126 -7.00 3.80 5.03
C CYS A 126 -7.67 2.45 4.71
N ARG A 127 -9.01 2.34 4.85
CA ARG A 127 -9.75 1.12 4.48
C ARG A 127 -9.67 0.82 2.99
N SER A 128 -9.55 1.84 2.15
CA SER A 128 -9.46 1.72 0.69
C SER A 128 -8.10 1.22 0.20
N GLN A 129 -7.09 1.16 1.07
CA GLN A 129 -5.77 0.65 0.72
C GLN A 129 -5.74 -0.87 0.83
N PHE A 130 -5.06 -1.52 -0.12
CA PHE A 130 -4.80 -2.94 -0.06
C PHE A 130 -3.60 -3.20 0.85
N VAL A 131 -3.79 -4.02 1.88
CA VAL A 131 -2.76 -4.38 2.85
C VAL A 131 -2.35 -5.83 2.62
N VAL A 132 -1.08 -6.05 2.31
CA VAL A 132 -0.44 -7.36 2.19
C VAL A 132 -0.09 -7.88 3.57
N THR A 133 -0.57 -9.08 3.88
CA THR A 133 -0.41 -9.78 5.17
C THR A 133 0.49 -11.00 5.05
N SER A 134 0.79 -11.48 3.83
CA SER A 134 1.78 -12.53 3.57
C SER A 134 2.41 -12.38 2.20
N ILE A 135 3.69 -12.76 2.08
CA ILE A 135 4.46 -12.79 0.84
C ILE A 135 5.23 -14.11 0.80
N HIS A 136 5.10 -14.84 -0.31
CA HIS A 136 5.89 -16.02 -0.62
C HIS A 136 6.58 -15.83 -1.96
N VAL A 137 7.90 -16.03 -1.99
CA VAL A 137 8.66 -15.97 -3.25
C VAL A 137 8.32 -17.20 -4.08
N ALA A 138 7.74 -16.98 -5.25
CA ALA A 138 7.35 -18.04 -6.17
C ALA A 138 8.45 -18.31 -7.21
N ASP A 139 9.19 -17.27 -7.63
CA ASP A 139 10.35 -17.38 -8.50
C ASP A 139 11.29 -16.17 -8.32
N GLN A 140 12.60 -16.41 -8.27
CA GLN A 140 13.62 -15.35 -8.25
C GLN A 140 14.28 -15.28 -9.64
N PRO A 141 14.32 -14.09 -10.29
CA PRO A 141 15.01 -13.92 -11.57
C PRO A 141 16.53 -14.20 -11.47
#